data_AF-A0AAN5CPE9-F1
#
_entry.id   AF-A0AAN5CPE9-F1
#
_cell.length_a   1.000
_cell.length_b   1.000
_cell.length_c   1.000
_cell.angle_alpha   90.00
_cell.angle_beta   90.00
_cell.angle_gamma   90.00
#
_symmetry.space_group_name_H-M   'P 1'
#
loop_
_entity.id
_entity.type
_entity.pdbx_description
1 polymer ?
#
loop_
_entity_poly.entity_id
_entity_poly.type
_entity_poly.pdbx_seq_one_letter_code
_entity_poly.pdbx_strand_id
1 'polypeptide(L)'
;SSSLSLLFSPDLLRFSIIFILFIVAFSISFFILLQNRPEFNNIFSALMKTTVMMIGEFEFTGIFHGEEDDKGKMHTPLMAYPLFLIFAVVMTILLMNLLVGLAVDDIKGVQEQAAIKRLSMQVDLVLQVECNIVGFIRRKVSRGSNCVYTDKKTCWQKFLENFGSKDVTQESSWEEGVTEKDGREIKLETQLNLQKMSLDELQTNVDAMYKKQLEIDEKLKQIFEVLKKEKEEDK
;
A
#
# COMPACT_ATOMS: atom_id res chain seq x y z
N SER A 1 -4.81 -25.62 -15.24
CA SER A 1 -5.01 -26.11 -13.86
C SER A 1 -4.28 -25.23 -12.85
N SER A 2 -2.97 -24.99 -13.02
CA SER A 2 -2.13 -24.22 -12.08
C SER A 2 -2.50 -22.74 -11.89
N SER A 3 -3.14 -22.10 -12.89
CA SER A 3 -3.58 -20.71 -12.79
C SER A 3 -4.84 -20.51 -11.94
N LEU A 4 -5.66 -21.56 -11.79
CA LEU A 4 -6.90 -21.49 -10.99
C LEU A 4 -6.63 -21.76 -9.51
N SER A 5 -5.63 -22.61 -9.21
CA SER A 5 -5.16 -22.87 -7.84
C SER A 5 -4.36 -21.71 -7.24
N LEU A 6 -3.78 -20.83 -8.08
CA LEU A 6 -3.13 -19.60 -7.64
C LEU A 6 -4.13 -18.48 -7.31
N LEU A 7 -5.35 -18.56 -7.86
CA LEU A 7 -6.37 -17.51 -7.73
C LEU A 7 -7.22 -17.65 -6.46
N PHE A 8 -7.15 -18.81 -5.79
CA PHE A 8 -7.78 -19.04 -4.49
C PHE A 8 -6.73 -19.55 -3.50
N SER A 9 -6.11 -18.63 -2.76
CA SER A 9 -5.30 -19.00 -1.61
C SER A 9 -6.18 -19.76 -0.60
N PRO A 10 -5.66 -20.80 0.07
CA PRO A 10 -6.40 -21.53 1.09
C PRO A 10 -6.91 -20.63 2.22
N ASP A 11 -6.21 -19.51 2.45
CA ASP A 11 -6.61 -18.50 3.45
C ASP A 11 -7.82 -17.70 2.98
N LEU A 12 -7.88 -17.27 1.71
CA LEU A 12 -9.07 -16.65 1.14
C LEU A 12 -10.30 -17.55 1.23
N LEU A 13 -10.14 -18.86 0.98
CA LEU A 13 -11.25 -19.81 1.12
C LEU A 13 -11.77 -19.91 2.56
N ARG A 14 -10.86 -19.89 3.56
CA ARG A 14 -11.25 -19.87 4.98
C ARG A 14 -12.05 -18.61 5.31
N PHE A 15 -11.63 -17.44 4.85
CA PHE A 15 -12.37 -16.18 5.04
C PHE A 15 -13.69 -16.16 4.28
N SER A 16 -13.73 -16.67 3.05
CA SER A 16 -14.94 -16.76 2.23
C SER A 16 -16.01 -17.66 2.85
N ILE A 17 -15.62 -18.77 3.48
CA ILE A 17 -16.56 -19.64 4.21
C ILE A 17 -17.20 -18.88 5.38
N ILE A 18 -16.40 -18.16 6.17
CA ILE A 18 -16.90 -17.34 7.28
C ILE A 18 -17.85 -16.28 6.74
N PHE A 19 -17.49 -15.62 5.65
CA PHE A 19 -18.31 -14.62 4.99
C PHE A 19 -19.68 -15.18 4.58
N ILE A 20 -19.71 -16.29 3.83
CA ILE A 20 -20.96 -16.94 3.40
C ILE A 20 -21.83 -17.35 4.59
N LEU A 21 -21.22 -17.85 5.68
CA LEU A 21 -21.95 -18.21 6.90
C LEU A 21 -22.68 -16.99 7.49
N PHE A 22 -22.03 -15.83 7.52
CA PHE A 22 -22.68 -14.58 7.95
C PHE A 22 -23.83 -14.17 7.01
N ILE A 23 -23.68 -14.31 5.69
CA ILE A 23 -24.78 -14.01 4.73
C ILE A 23 -26.01 -14.83 5.06
N VAL A 24 -25.83 -16.14 5.25
CA VAL A 24 -26.94 -17.06 5.52
C VAL A 24 -27.56 -16.76 6.89
N ALA A 25 -26.75 -16.51 7.92
CA ALA A 25 -27.23 -16.18 9.26
C ALA A 25 -28.07 -14.89 9.28
N PHE A 26 -27.58 -13.83 8.63
CA PHE A 26 -28.33 -12.57 8.53
C PHE A 26 -29.54 -12.67 7.61
N SER A 27 -29.45 -13.46 6.53
CA SER A 27 -30.59 -13.71 5.65
C SER A 27 -31.74 -14.41 6.38
N ILE A 28 -31.45 -15.41 7.22
CA ILE A 28 -32.47 -16.08 8.04
C ILE A 28 -33.01 -15.12 9.11
N SER A 29 -32.14 -14.31 9.72
CA SER A 29 -32.55 -13.31 10.71
C SER A 29 -33.53 -12.29 10.11
N PHE A 30 -33.24 -11.79 8.90
CA PHE A 30 -34.14 -10.89 8.18
C PHE A 30 -35.40 -11.59 7.68
N PHE A 31 -35.32 -12.84 7.25
CA PHE A 31 -36.51 -13.63 6.89
C PHE A 31 -37.51 -13.69 8.04
N ILE A 32 -37.05 -14.00 9.27
CA ILE A 32 -37.93 -14.07 10.45
C ILE A 32 -38.45 -12.69 10.85
N LEU A 33 -37.57 -11.67 10.83
CA LEU A 33 -37.90 -10.34 11.33
C LEU A 33 -38.77 -9.51 10.37
N LEU A 34 -38.60 -9.72 9.06
CA LEU A 34 -39.26 -8.98 7.98
C LEU A 34 -40.23 -9.86 7.17
N GLN A 35 -40.68 -11.00 7.69
CA GLN A 35 -41.59 -11.93 7.00
C GLN A 35 -42.85 -11.28 6.40
N ASN A 36 -43.28 -10.14 6.95
CA ASN A 36 -44.45 -9.40 6.49
C ASN A 36 -44.20 -8.61 5.18
N ARG A 37 -42.96 -8.57 4.70
CA ARG A 37 -42.56 -7.87 3.49
C ARG A 37 -42.43 -8.85 2.31
N PRO A 38 -42.90 -8.48 1.10
CA PRO A 38 -42.88 -9.38 -0.04
C PRO A 38 -41.45 -9.79 -0.44
N GLU A 39 -40.44 -8.95 -0.19
CA GLU A 39 -39.04 -9.24 -0.46
C GLU A 39 -38.48 -10.37 0.42
N PHE A 40 -39.07 -10.57 1.61
CA PHE A 40 -38.63 -11.55 2.61
C PHE A 40 -39.62 -12.69 2.81
N ASN A 41 -40.65 -12.82 1.97
CA ASN A 41 -41.67 -13.88 2.10
C ASN A 41 -41.12 -15.30 1.79
N ASN A 42 -40.06 -15.38 0.99
CA ASN A 42 -39.38 -16.64 0.67
C ASN A 42 -37.92 -16.61 1.13
N ILE A 43 -37.40 -17.73 1.62
CA ILE A 43 -35.98 -17.87 2.02
C ILE A 43 -35.03 -17.47 0.88
N PHE A 44 -35.32 -17.93 -0.34
CA PHE A 44 -34.50 -17.58 -1.51
C PHE A 44 -34.57 -16.08 -1.85
N SER A 45 -35.75 -15.46 -1.74
CA SER A 45 -35.92 -14.02 -1.97
C SER A 45 -35.21 -13.20 -0.89
N ALA A 46 -35.30 -13.62 0.38
CA ALA A 46 -34.59 -13.01 1.49
C ALA A 46 -33.07 -13.11 1.31
N LEU A 47 -32.56 -14.24 0.82
CA LEU A 47 -31.14 -14.44 0.54
C LEU A 47 -30.65 -13.54 -0.59
N MET A 48 -31.40 -13.46 -1.68
CA MET A 48 -31.12 -12.55 -2.78
C MET A 48 -31.14 -11.09 -2.33
N LYS A 49 -32.17 -10.68 -1.58
CA LYS A 49 -32.26 -9.32 -1.03
C LYS A 49 -31.10 -9.00 -0.08
N THR A 50 -30.71 -9.94 0.79
CA THR A 50 -29.56 -9.78 1.70
C THR A 50 -28.24 -9.66 0.92
N THR A 51 -28.11 -10.35 -0.21
CA THR A 51 -26.93 -10.26 -1.10
C THR A 51 -26.88 -8.93 -1.83
N VAL A 52 -28.02 -8.42 -2.29
CA VAL A 52 -28.12 -7.08 -2.89
C VAL A 52 -27.79 -6.00 -1.86
N MET A 53 -28.29 -6.14 -0.63
CA MET A 53 -27.93 -5.24 0.49
C MET A 53 -26.44 -5.24 0.81
N MET A 54 -25.77 -6.40 0.70
CA MET A 54 -24.33 -6.50 0.89
C MET A 54 -23.54 -5.67 -0.12
N ILE A 55 -23.99 -5.62 -1.38
CA ILE A 55 -23.32 -4.83 -2.42
C ILE A 55 -23.38 -3.31 -2.09
N GLY A 56 -24.26 -2.92 -1.17
CA GLY A 56 -24.42 -1.54 -0.70
C GLY A 56 -25.77 -0.94 -1.08
N GLU A 57 -26.65 -1.70 -1.72
CA GLU A 57 -28.00 -1.25 -2.07
C GLU A 57 -28.94 -1.39 -0.87
N PHE A 58 -28.98 -0.33 -0.05
CA PHE A 58 -29.84 -0.26 1.12
C PHE A 58 -31.12 0.54 0.84
N GLU A 59 -32.23 -0.14 0.65
CA GLU A 59 -33.55 0.49 0.50
C GLU A 59 -34.27 0.65 1.84
N PHE A 60 -33.76 1.53 2.71
CA PHE A 60 -34.34 1.75 4.04
C PHE A 60 -35.81 2.18 3.99
N THR A 61 -36.18 3.09 3.10
CA THR A 61 -37.55 3.60 2.99
C THR A 61 -38.52 2.51 2.51
N GLY A 62 -38.12 1.68 1.54
CA GLY A 62 -38.97 0.59 1.03
C GLY A 62 -39.23 -0.50 2.09
N ILE A 63 -38.23 -0.80 2.91
CA ILE A 63 -38.30 -1.89 3.90
C ILE A 63 -39.02 -1.45 5.17
N PHE A 64 -38.72 -0.24 5.66
CA PHE A 64 -39.21 0.25 6.96
C PHE A 64 -40.43 1.18 6.84
N HIS A 65 -40.57 1.91 5.74
CA HIS A 65 -41.63 2.93 5.53
C HIS A 65 -42.56 2.61 4.34
N GLY A 66 -42.50 1.40 3.76
CA GLY A 66 -43.32 1.00 2.62
C GLY A 66 -44.82 0.96 2.95
N GLU A 67 -45.60 1.61 2.06
CA GLU A 67 -47.05 1.85 1.97
C GLU A 67 -47.92 1.54 3.21
N GLU A 68 -48.61 2.59 3.68
CA GLU A 68 -49.48 2.69 4.86
C GLU A 68 -50.75 1.81 4.81
N ASP A 69 -50.77 0.74 4.03
CA ASP A 69 -51.85 -0.23 4.09
C ASP A 69 -51.66 -1.12 5.33
N ASP A 70 -52.71 -1.20 6.16
CA ASP A 70 -52.75 -1.83 7.49
C ASP A 70 -52.30 -3.32 7.54
N LYS A 71 -51.94 -3.93 6.41
CA LYS A 71 -51.34 -5.27 6.30
C LYS A 71 -49.81 -5.27 6.36
N GLY A 72 -49.14 -4.12 6.18
CA GLY A 72 -47.67 -4.01 6.07
C GLY A 72 -46.93 -3.55 7.33
N LYS A 73 -47.64 -3.29 8.46
CA LYS A 73 -47.00 -2.84 9.70
C LYS A 73 -46.00 -3.87 10.20
N MET A 74 -44.75 -3.44 10.36
CA MET A 74 -43.71 -4.28 10.95
C MET A 74 -44.07 -4.55 12.41
N HIS A 75 -44.14 -5.82 12.80
CA HIS A 75 -44.51 -6.21 14.17
C HIS A 75 -43.45 -5.77 15.21
N THR A 76 -42.19 -5.58 14.79
CA THR A 76 -41.06 -5.34 15.70
C THR A 76 -40.05 -4.31 15.17
N PRO A 77 -40.45 -3.04 14.93
CA PRO A 77 -39.54 -2.02 14.40
C PRO A 77 -38.38 -1.74 15.37
N LEU A 78 -38.63 -1.83 16.68
CA LEU A 78 -37.65 -1.56 17.73
C LEU A 78 -36.41 -2.48 17.66
N MET A 79 -36.57 -3.73 17.20
CA MET A 79 -35.48 -4.70 17.10
C MET A 79 -34.84 -4.72 15.70
N ALA A 80 -35.53 -4.22 14.70
CA ALA A 80 -35.07 -4.26 13.32
C ALA A 80 -34.07 -3.16 12.96
N TYR A 81 -34.26 -1.95 13.47
CA TYR A 81 -33.29 -0.86 13.28
C TYR A 81 -31.88 -1.20 13.80
N PRO A 82 -31.69 -1.64 15.07
CA PRO A 82 -30.36 -1.98 15.55
C PRO A 82 -29.77 -3.21 14.84
N LEU A 83 -30.58 -4.21 14.50
CA LEU A 83 -30.11 -5.40 13.79
C LEU A 83 -29.62 -5.05 12.38
N PHE A 84 -30.35 -4.18 11.67
CA PHE A 84 -29.95 -3.68 10.35
C PHE A 84 -28.66 -2.85 10.41
N LEU A 85 -28.50 -2.01 11.43
CA LEU A 85 -27.26 -1.24 11.63
C LEU A 85 -26.06 -2.15 11.91
N ILE A 86 -26.21 -3.13 12.80
CA ILE A 86 -25.16 -4.11 13.11
C ILE A 86 -24.81 -4.91 11.86
N PHE A 87 -25.81 -5.35 11.09
CA PHE A 87 -25.60 -6.02 9.82
C PHE A 87 -24.77 -5.18 8.85
N ALA A 88 -25.12 -3.91 8.66
CA ALA A 88 -24.40 -3.02 7.76
C ALA A 88 -22.91 -2.88 8.17
N VAL A 89 -22.65 -2.62 9.45
CA VAL A 89 -21.27 -2.49 9.98
C VAL A 89 -20.49 -3.79 9.83
N VAL A 90 -21.07 -4.92 10.25
CA VAL A 90 -20.41 -6.24 10.18
C VAL A 90 -20.12 -6.60 8.72
N MET A 91 -21.06 -6.42 7.80
CA MET A 91 -20.86 -6.72 6.38
C MET A 91 -19.80 -5.84 5.75
N THR A 92 -19.79 -4.53 6.04
CA THR A 92 -18.74 -3.63 5.53
C THR A 92 -17.35 -4.06 6.02
N ILE A 93 -17.21 -4.44 7.29
CA ILE A 93 -15.93 -4.92 7.84
C ILE A 93 -15.51 -6.23 7.15
N LEU A 94 -16.44 -7.19 7.00
CA LEU A 94 -16.15 -8.47 6.35
C LEU A 94 -15.75 -8.30 4.88
N LEU A 95 -16.45 -7.43 4.14
CA LEU A 95 -16.12 -7.11 2.75
C LEU A 95 -14.75 -6.47 2.64
N MET A 96 -14.44 -5.49 3.49
CA MET A 96 -13.12 -4.86 3.49
C MET A 96 -12.02 -5.85 3.81
N ASN A 97 -12.22 -6.73 4.79
CA ASN A 97 -11.25 -7.76 5.13
C ASN A 97 -11.04 -8.77 3.98
N LEU A 98 -12.10 -9.14 3.27
CA LEU A 98 -12.02 -10.01 2.09
C LEU A 98 -11.27 -9.35 0.93
N LEU A 99 -11.58 -8.08 0.64
CA LEU A 99 -10.94 -7.31 -0.42
C LEU A 99 -9.45 -7.05 -0.14
N VAL A 100 -9.11 -6.74 1.12
CA VAL A 100 -7.70 -6.61 1.55
C VAL A 100 -6.99 -7.96 1.46
N GLY A 101 -7.64 -9.06 1.87
CA GLY A 101 -7.09 -10.41 1.74
C GLY A 101 -6.75 -10.77 0.29
N LEU A 102 -7.68 -10.50 -0.63
CA LEU A 102 -7.48 -10.67 -2.07
C LEU A 102 -6.33 -9.82 -2.61
N ALA A 103 -6.32 -8.52 -2.27
CA ALA A 103 -5.31 -7.59 -2.76
C ALA A 103 -3.90 -7.96 -2.24
N VAL A 104 -3.79 -8.38 -0.99
CA VAL A 104 -2.51 -8.75 -0.38
C VAL A 104 -1.96 -10.05 -0.97
N ASP A 105 -2.83 -11.04 -1.22
CA ASP A 105 -2.40 -12.30 -1.84
C ASP A 105 -1.97 -12.12 -3.30
N ASP A 106 -2.69 -11.28 -4.07
CA ASP A 106 -2.29 -10.91 -5.43
C ASP A 106 -0.94 -10.17 -5.46
N ILE A 107 -0.74 -9.20 -4.57
CA ILE A 107 0.53 -8.46 -4.46
C ILE A 107 1.70 -9.39 -4.10
N LYS A 108 1.52 -10.31 -3.15
CA LYS A 108 2.58 -11.26 -2.74
C LYS A 108 3.01 -12.15 -3.90
N GLY A 109 2.05 -12.69 -4.65
CA GLY A 109 2.33 -13.55 -5.81
C GLY A 109 3.10 -12.82 -6.91
N VAL A 110 2.74 -11.57 -7.19
CA VAL A 110 3.43 -10.72 -8.17
C VAL A 110 4.84 -10.34 -7.67
N GLN A 111 5.00 -10.06 -6.38
CA GLN A 111 6.29 -9.67 -5.81
C GLN A 111 7.32 -10.80 -5.83
N GLU A 112 6.91 -12.04 -5.53
CA GLU A 112 7.79 -13.21 -5.59
C GLU A 112 8.27 -13.49 -7.03
N GLN A 113 7.35 -13.44 -7.99
CA GLN A 113 7.69 -13.60 -9.41
C GLN A 113 8.62 -12.50 -9.91
N ALA A 114 8.39 -11.25 -9.49
CA ALA A 114 9.25 -10.13 -9.85
C ALA A 114 10.67 -10.27 -9.27
N ALA A 115 10.80 -10.79 -8.04
CA ALA A 115 12.10 -11.02 -7.40
C ALA A 115 12.93 -12.08 -8.15
N ILE A 116 12.31 -13.21 -8.54
CA ILE A 116 12.98 -14.26 -9.33
C ILE A 116 13.35 -13.72 -10.72
N LYS A 117 12.45 -12.98 -11.37
CA LYS A 117 12.72 -12.36 -12.67
C LYS A 117 13.89 -11.38 -12.62
N ARG A 118 13.99 -10.59 -11.55
CA ARG A 118 15.12 -9.67 -11.32
C ARG A 118 16.44 -10.43 -11.22
N LEU A 119 16.47 -11.54 -10.47
CA LEU A 119 17.68 -12.37 -10.34
C LEU A 119 18.08 -12.98 -11.69
N SER A 120 17.11 -13.51 -12.45
CA SER A 120 17.37 -14.04 -13.80
C SER A 120 17.97 -12.99 -14.72
N MET A 121 17.45 -11.76 -14.69
CA MET A 121 17.96 -10.67 -15.51
C MET A 121 19.40 -10.27 -15.14
N GLN A 122 19.74 -10.29 -13.83
CA GLN A 122 21.12 -10.06 -13.38
C GLN A 122 22.07 -11.14 -13.88
N VAL A 123 21.67 -12.41 -13.78
CA VAL A 123 22.48 -13.53 -14.26
C VAL A 123 22.69 -13.45 -15.77
N ASP A 124 21.65 -13.16 -16.54
CA ASP A 124 21.76 -12.99 -17.99
C ASP A 124 22.70 -11.84 -18.38
N LEU A 125 22.63 -10.71 -17.65
CA LEU A 125 23.54 -9.59 -17.88
C LEU A 125 24.99 -9.96 -17.57
N VAL A 126 25.24 -10.63 -16.44
CA VAL A 126 26.58 -11.10 -16.06
C VAL A 126 27.12 -12.08 -17.11
N LEU A 127 26.31 -13.04 -17.57
CA LEU A 127 26.72 -14.00 -18.60
C LEU A 127 27.05 -13.32 -19.93
N GLN A 128 26.30 -12.29 -20.33
CA GLN A 128 26.60 -11.52 -21.54
C GLN A 128 27.95 -10.78 -21.41
N VAL A 129 28.21 -10.17 -20.26
CA VAL A 129 29.49 -9.48 -19.99
C VAL A 129 30.64 -10.48 -19.94
N GLU A 130 30.50 -11.61 -19.26
CA GLU A 130 31.51 -12.66 -19.18
C GLU A 130 31.86 -13.22 -20.56
N CYS A 131 30.84 -13.54 -21.38
CA CYS A 131 31.07 -14.01 -22.75
C CYS A 131 31.82 -12.99 -23.60
N ASN A 132 31.47 -11.71 -23.48
CA ASN A 132 32.10 -10.63 -24.24
C ASN A 132 33.54 -10.35 -23.79
N ILE A 133 33.80 -10.33 -22.47
CA ILE A 133 35.13 -10.09 -21.89
C ILE A 133 36.06 -11.27 -22.13
N VAL A 134 35.64 -12.50 -21.88
CA VAL A 134 36.46 -13.70 -22.12
C VAL A 134 36.72 -13.85 -23.62
N GLY A 135 35.73 -13.56 -24.48
CA GLY A 135 35.91 -13.51 -25.93
C GLY A 135 36.94 -12.46 -26.37
N PHE A 136 36.91 -11.26 -25.77
CA PHE A 136 37.87 -10.19 -26.04
C PHE A 136 39.27 -10.52 -25.55
N ILE A 137 39.43 -11.03 -24.32
CA ILE A 137 40.69 -11.46 -23.73
C ILE A 137 41.30 -12.60 -24.55
N ARG A 138 40.52 -13.62 -24.91
CA ARG A 138 40.98 -14.75 -25.72
C ARG A 138 41.44 -14.29 -27.11
N ARG A 139 40.72 -13.37 -27.76
CA ARG A 139 41.14 -12.79 -29.05
C ARG A 139 42.41 -11.94 -28.93
N LYS A 140 42.59 -11.22 -27.83
CA LYS A 140 43.77 -10.38 -27.58
C LYS A 140 45.01 -11.23 -27.25
N VAL A 141 44.83 -12.33 -26.51
CA VAL A 141 45.89 -13.30 -26.20
C VAL A 141 46.31 -14.11 -27.44
N SER A 142 45.38 -14.52 -28.31
CA SER A 142 45.74 -15.21 -29.56
C SER A 142 46.43 -14.32 -30.62
N ARG A 143 46.33 -12.99 -30.52
CA ARG A 143 47.03 -12.05 -31.42
C ARG A 143 48.43 -11.65 -30.93
N GLY A 144 48.86 -12.10 -29.75
CA GLY A 144 50.16 -11.74 -29.14
C GLY A 144 51.24 -12.82 -29.21
N SER A 145 50.99 -14.00 -29.78
CA SER A 145 51.94 -15.12 -29.76
C SER A 145 52.93 -15.08 -30.93
N ASN A 146 53.80 -14.08 -30.92
CA ASN A 146 55.14 -14.14 -31.51
C ASN A 146 56.04 -13.28 -30.63
N CYS A 147 56.43 -13.78 -29.47
CA CYS A 147 57.48 -13.19 -28.63
C CYS A 147 58.26 -14.30 -27.93
N VAL A 148 59.54 -14.36 -28.28
CA VAL A 148 60.62 -15.14 -27.69
C VAL A 148 60.73 -14.86 -26.20
N TYR A 149 60.87 -15.91 -25.38
CA TYR A 149 61.16 -15.80 -23.96
C TYR A 149 62.49 -15.07 -23.76
N THR A 150 62.46 -13.86 -23.21
CA THR A 150 63.58 -13.38 -22.39
C THR A 150 63.05 -12.92 -21.05
N ASP A 151 63.59 -13.60 -20.04
CA ASP A 151 63.55 -13.33 -18.62
C ASP A 151 63.68 -11.83 -18.28
N LYS A 152 62.71 -11.28 -17.52
CA LYS A 152 62.94 -10.57 -16.24
C LYS A 152 61.67 -9.88 -15.70
N LYS A 153 61.52 -9.94 -14.38
CA LYS A 153 60.43 -9.39 -13.55
C LYS A 153 60.51 -7.86 -13.44
N THR A 154 59.54 -7.08 -13.92
CA THR A 154 59.37 -5.65 -13.49
C THR A 154 58.04 -4.95 -13.89
N CYS A 155 56.91 -5.64 -14.08
CA CYS A 155 55.65 -4.92 -14.43
C CYS A 155 54.71 -4.72 -13.24
N TRP A 156 54.43 -5.77 -12.47
CA TRP A 156 53.52 -5.70 -11.31
C TRP A 156 54.04 -4.83 -10.16
N GLN A 157 55.36 -4.70 -10.00
CA GLN A 157 55.95 -3.79 -9.00
C GLN A 157 55.69 -2.30 -9.31
N LYS A 158 55.70 -1.90 -10.60
CA LYS A 158 55.42 -0.51 -10.99
C LYS A 158 53.95 -0.15 -10.92
N PHE A 159 53.07 -1.15 -11.08
CA PHE A 159 51.63 -0.95 -10.97
C PHE A 159 51.19 -0.79 -9.50
N LEU A 160 51.81 -1.54 -8.57
CA LEU A 160 51.49 -1.44 -7.13
C LEU A 160 52.00 -0.14 -6.47
N GLU A 161 53.06 0.49 -6.99
CA GLU A 161 53.56 1.77 -6.44
C GLU A 161 52.73 2.98 -6.89
N ASN A 162 52.08 2.91 -8.06
CA ASN A 162 51.25 4.00 -8.58
C ASN A 162 49.79 3.92 -8.11
N PHE A 163 49.39 2.79 -7.50
CA PHE A 163 48.11 2.58 -6.82
C PHE A 163 48.34 2.49 -5.30
N GLY A 164 48.97 3.53 -4.76
CA GLY A 164 49.27 3.66 -3.34
C GLY A 164 48.06 3.43 -2.44
N SER A 165 48.25 2.52 -1.49
CA SER A 165 47.35 2.15 -0.40
C SER A 165 46.83 3.34 0.41
N LYS A 166 45.54 3.29 0.77
CA LYS A 166 45.05 3.60 2.12
C LYS A 166 43.88 2.66 2.45
N ASP A 167 43.95 2.11 3.66
CA ASP A 167 43.12 1.04 4.20
C ASP A 167 41.63 1.39 4.35
N VAL A 168 40.84 0.30 4.28
CA VAL A 168 39.55 0.02 4.92
C VAL A 168 39.00 1.12 5.82
N THR A 169 37.86 1.70 5.46
CA THR A 169 36.72 1.92 6.37
C THR A 169 35.43 1.97 5.54
N GLN A 170 34.51 1.12 5.95
CA GLN A 170 33.07 1.11 5.72
C GLN A 170 32.44 2.51 5.71
N GLU A 171 31.88 2.93 4.58
CA GLU A 171 30.52 3.51 4.48
C GLU A 171 30.15 3.80 3.02
N SER A 172 28.85 3.79 2.80
CA SER A 172 28.09 3.84 1.56
C SER A 172 28.50 4.85 0.49
N SER A 173 28.08 4.50 -0.73
CA SER A 173 27.68 5.39 -1.82
C SER A 173 28.71 5.61 -2.93
N TRP A 174 28.57 4.78 -3.97
CA TRP A 174 28.84 5.20 -5.35
C TRP A 174 27.52 5.10 -6.10
N GLU A 175 26.79 6.21 -6.20
CA GLU A 175 26.03 6.49 -7.41
C GLU A 175 27.04 6.73 -8.54
N GLU A 176 26.99 5.90 -9.57
CA GLU A 176 26.59 6.30 -10.92
C GLU A 176 27.01 5.21 -11.91
N GLY A 177 26.02 4.58 -12.52
CA GLY A 177 26.19 3.50 -13.47
C GLY A 177 24.86 3.07 -14.07
N VAL A 178 24.29 3.96 -14.90
CA VAL A 178 23.26 3.75 -15.93
C VAL A 178 22.41 2.49 -15.76
N THR A 179 21.30 2.60 -15.01
CA THR A 179 20.24 1.59 -14.97
C THR A 179 19.08 2.03 -15.84
N GLU A 180 18.73 1.21 -16.84
CA GLU A 180 17.43 1.22 -17.49
C GLU A 180 16.39 0.82 -16.43
N LYS A 181 15.90 1.82 -15.67
CA LYS A 181 14.93 1.66 -14.58
C LYS A 181 13.55 1.32 -15.16
N ASP A 182 12.85 0.35 -14.56
CA ASP A 182 11.46 -0.01 -14.90
C ASP A 182 10.61 1.27 -14.91
N GLY A 183 9.96 1.60 -16.03
CA GLY A 183 9.27 2.89 -16.21
C GLY A 183 8.17 3.17 -15.18
N ARG A 184 7.68 2.13 -14.48
CA ARG A 184 6.77 2.28 -13.34
C ARG A 184 7.48 2.72 -12.07
N GLU A 185 8.68 2.21 -11.81
CA GLU A 185 9.49 2.57 -10.64
C GLU A 185 10.00 4.02 -10.76
N ILE A 186 10.42 4.45 -11.96
CA ILE A 186 10.77 5.86 -12.23
C ILE A 186 9.56 6.77 -11.96
N LYS A 187 8.37 6.38 -12.42
CA LYS A 187 7.15 7.18 -12.22
C LYS A 187 6.78 7.29 -10.74
N LEU A 188 6.99 6.21 -9.98
CA LEU A 188 6.70 6.16 -8.55
C LEU A 188 7.72 6.97 -7.73
N GLU A 189 9.01 6.86 -8.05
CA GLU A 189 10.07 7.70 -7.46
C GLU A 189 9.86 9.19 -7.76
N THR A 190 9.45 9.52 -8.98
CA THR A 190 9.15 10.91 -9.37
C THR A 190 7.97 11.46 -8.56
N GLN A 191 6.90 10.67 -8.38
CA GLN A 191 5.75 11.08 -7.55
C GLN A 191 6.12 11.20 -6.07
N LEU A 192 6.92 10.27 -5.54
CA LEU A 192 7.39 10.29 -4.16
C LEU A 192 8.24 11.53 -3.89
N ASN A 193 9.16 11.88 -4.80
CA ASN A 193 10.00 13.05 -4.66
C ASN A 193 9.17 14.35 -4.74
N LEU A 194 8.17 14.42 -5.63
CA LEU A 194 7.25 15.55 -5.66
C LEU A 194 6.45 15.71 -4.36
N GLN A 195 5.98 14.59 -3.79
CA GLN A 195 5.28 14.62 -2.49
C GLN A 195 6.21 15.03 -1.34
N LYS A 196 7.47 14.57 -1.34
CA LYS A 196 8.47 14.98 -0.36
C LYS A 196 8.76 16.48 -0.43
N MET A 197 8.93 17.04 -1.63
CA MET A 197 9.14 18.48 -1.80
C MET A 197 7.96 19.30 -1.29
N SER A 198 6.72 18.84 -1.51
CA SER A 198 5.52 19.49 -0.96
C SER A 198 5.43 19.37 0.58
N LEU A 199 5.89 18.26 1.16
CA LEU A 199 5.97 18.08 2.61
C LEU A 199 7.01 19.00 3.24
N ASP A 200 8.18 19.17 2.60
CA ASP A 200 9.21 20.10 3.07
C ASP A 200 8.70 21.56 3.02
N GLU A 201 7.95 21.91 1.97
CA GLU A 201 7.30 23.23 1.86
C GLU A 201 6.23 23.42 2.95
N LEU A 202 5.41 22.41 3.23
CA LEU A 202 4.45 22.45 4.32
C LEU A 202 5.14 22.58 5.68
N GLN A 203 6.24 21.87 5.90
CA GLN A 203 6.98 21.91 7.15
C GLN A 203 7.59 23.30 7.39
N THR A 204 8.22 23.90 6.36
CA THR A 204 8.74 25.27 6.46
C THR A 204 7.64 26.31 6.68
N ASN A 205 6.47 26.14 6.06
CA ASN A 205 5.31 26.99 6.30
C ASN A 205 4.74 26.84 7.71
N VAL A 206 4.69 25.62 8.26
CA VAL A 206 4.28 25.35 9.64
C VAL A 206 5.26 25.97 10.63
N ASP A 207 6.57 25.86 10.39
CA ASP A 207 7.59 26.49 11.23
C ASP A 207 7.47 28.03 11.21
N ALA A 208 7.21 28.60 10.03
CA ALA A 208 6.94 30.03 9.89
C ALA A 208 5.65 30.45 10.61
N MET A 209 4.59 29.63 10.56
CA MET A 209 3.37 29.86 11.33
C MET A 209 3.61 29.80 12.83
N TYR A 210 4.37 28.80 13.30
CA TYR A 210 4.69 28.66 14.73
C TYR A 210 5.48 29.86 15.25
N LYS A 211 6.43 30.36 14.47
CA LYS A 211 7.18 31.58 14.81
C LYS A 211 6.26 32.80 14.90
N LYS A 212 5.34 32.98 13.97
CA LYS A 212 4.34 34.06 14.03
C LYS A 212 3.42 33.94 15.25
N GLN A 213 3.05 32.71 15.63
CA GLN A 213 2.23 32.47 16.82
C GLN A 213 2.95 32.92 18.09
N LEU A 214 4.24 32.59 18.22
CA LEU A 214 5.07 33.05 19.34
C LEU A 214 5.20 34.58 19.39
N GLU A 215 5.41 35.23 18.25
CA GLU A 215 5.47 36.69 18.18
C GLU A 215 4.14 37.35 18.61
N ILE A 216 3.00 36.75 18.25
CA ILE A 216 1.68 37.23 18.68
C ILE A 216 1.51 37.07 20.20
N ASP A 217 1.89 35.91 20.74
CA ASP A 217 1.80 35.65 22.19
C ASP A 217 2.69 36.60 23.01
N GLU A 218 3.88 36.94 22.51
CA GLU A 218 4.75 37.94 23.15
C GLU A 218 4.14 39.34 23.12
N LYS A 219 3.59 39.76 21.98
CA LYS A 219 2.90 41.06 21.87
C LYS A 219 1.67 41.12 22.76
N LEU A 220 0.89 40.04 22.88
CA LEU A 220 -0.25 39.95 23.79
C LEU A 220 0.17 40.11 25.25
N LYS A 221 1.27 39.45 25.66
CA LYS A 221 1.82 39.63 27.02
C LYS A 221 2.23 41.08 27.28
N GLN A 222 2.89 41.73 26.32
CA GLN A 222 3.28 43.13 26.45
C GLN A 222 2.07 44.06 26.59
N ILE A 223 1.02 43.86 25.77
CA ILE A 223 -0.23 44.64 25.88
C ILE A 223 -0.89 44.42 27.24
N PHE A 224 -0.96 43.17 27.70
CA PHE A 224 -1.56 42.85 29.00
C PHE A 224 -0.82 43.50 30.17
N GLU A 225 0.51 43.55 30.11
CA GLU A 225 1.34 44.25 31.10
C GLU A 225 1.14 45.78 31.08
N VAL A 226 0.98 46.39 29.90
CA VAL A 226 0.67 47.83 29.77
C VAL A 226 -0.72 48.13 30.34
N LEU A 227 -1.73 47.35 29.97
CA LEU A 227 -3.10 47.52 30.50
C LEU A 227 -3.17 47.30 32.02
N LYS A 228 -2.35 46.41 32.56
CA LYS A 228 -2.25 46.19 34.01
C LYS A 228 -1.66 47.41 34.72
N LYS A 229 -0.65 48.06 34.15
CA LYS A 229 -0.04 49.28 34.70
C LYS A 229 -0.98 50.48 34.63
N GLU A 230 -1.67 50.70 33.52
CA GLU A 230 -2.67 51.79 33.40
C GLU A 230 -3.79 51.63 34.44
N LYS A 231 -4.24 50.40 34.69
CA LYS A 231 -5.26 50.11 35.71
C LYS A 231 -4.77 50.31 37.15
N GLU A 232 -3.46 50.26 37.38
CA GLU A 232 -2.83 50.56 38.67
C GLU A 232 -2.57 52.06 38.87
N GLU A 233 -2.45 52.85 37.78
CA GLU A 233 -2.31 54.32 37.82
C GLU A 233 -3.65 55.08 37.94
N ASP A 234 -4.76 54.49 37.47
CA ASP A 234 -6.13 55.05 37.60
C ASP A 234 -6.79 54.81 38.99
N LYS A 235 -6.04 54.32 39.99
CA LYS A 235 -6.55 53.94 41.32
C LYS A 235 -5.88 54.72 42.46
#